data_AF-A0A960JH89-F1
#
_entry.id   AF-A0A960JH89-F1
#
_cell.length_a   1.000
_cell.length_b   1.000
_cell.length_c   1.000
_cell.angle_alpha   90.00
_cell.angle_beta   90.00
_cell.angle_gamma   90.00
#
_symmetry.space_group_name_H-M   'P 1'
#
loop_
_entity.id
_entity.type
_entity.pdbx_description
1 polymer ?
#
loop_
_entity_poly.entity_id
_entity_poly.type
_entity_poly.pdbx_seq_one_letter_code
_entity_poly.pdbx_strand_id
1 'polypeptide(L)'
;MTNEVCGKFDFNLKKQLTEILADLGFHKSGSIYTADLGDVIWFIDLQTSNCCAGDHVQLTLNCGVYVRGVWPKFAANSAAEIELPNPKTCTVSARLGMLTPDRIDNWWTSVQCDTESIDAKTWTELRSMIEEILIPFFENFHTPLDVAEFLTRAPDDHSPFIYPLARSIRLAYAGIIYFNLGDAKASKRLLETAVIEELNTFPDSQIVVGLKSRLFAR
;
A
#
# COMPACT_ATOMS: atom_id res chain seq x y z
N MET A 1 -16.42 -0.13 30.88
CA MET A 1 -16.18 1.31 30.59
C MET A 1 -15.10 1.53 29.54
N THR A 2 -13.97 0.81 29.56
CA THR A 2 -12.88 0.96 28.55
C THR A 2 -13.27 0.64 27.10
N ASN A 3 -14.11 -0.37 26.85
CA ASN A 3 -14.47 -0.77 25.48
C ASN A 3 -15.41 0.21 24.77
N GLU A 4 -16.32 0.86 25.49
CA GLU A 4 -17.30 1.81 24.91
C GLU A 4 -16.61 3.09 24.44
N VAL A 5 -15.64 3.52 25.24
CA VAL A 5 -14.81 4.69 25.02
C VAL A 5 -13.88 4.50 23.81
N CYS A 6 -13.20 3.35 23.71
CA CYS A 6 -12.44 2.98 22.51
C CYS A 6 -13.31 2.94 21.23
N GLY A 7 -14.55 2.46 21.34
CA GLY A 7 -15.48 2.41 20.20
C GLY A 7 -15.91 3.78 19.69
N LYS A 8 -16.15 4.75 20.58
CA LYS A 8 -16.50 6.12 20.21
C LYS A 8 -15.34 6.87 19.56
N PHE A 9 -14.13 6.69 20.08
CA PHE A 9 -12.91 7.24 19.47
C PHE A 9 -12.73 6.76 18.03
N ASP A 10 -12.78 5.43 17.82
CA ASP A 10 -12.65 4.81 16.51
C ASP A 10 -13.74 5.33 15.53
N PHE A 11 -14.97 5.49 16.01
CA PHE A 11 -16.06 6.04 15.22
C PHE A 11 -15.78 7.48 14.74
N ASN A 12 -15.35 8.38 15.63
CA ASN A 12 -15.13 9.79 15.29
C ASN A 12 -13.91 10.00 14.39
N LEU A 13 -12.80 9.30 14.64
CA LEU A 13 -11.64 9.33 13.76
C LEU A 13 -12.01 8.86 12.34
N LYS A 14 -12.74 7.74 12.24
CA LYS A 14 -13.18 7.23 10.95
C LYS A 14 -14.13 8.20 10.24
N LYS A 15 -14.99 8.91 10.97
CA LYS A 15 -15.87 9.93 10.39
C LYS A 15 -15.05 11.05 9.76
N GLN A 16 -14.09 11.61 10.49
CA GLN A 16 -13.24 12.69 9.99
C GLN A 16 -12.37 12.27 8.80
N LEU A 17 -11.80 11.06 8.84
CA LEU A 17 -11.08 10.49 7.69
C LEU A 17 -11.99 10.32 6.47
N THR A 18 -13.23 9.87 6.68
CA THR A 18 -14.21 9.74 5.59
C THR A 18 -14.49 11.09 4.94
N GLU A 19 -14.63 12.16 5.74
CA GLU A 19 -14.90 13.51 5.22
C GLU A 19 -13.78 14.01 4.30
N ILE A 20 -12.51 13.80 4.67
CA ILE A 20 -11.37 14.23 3.83
C ILE A 20 -11.23 13.36 2.57
N LEU A 21 -11.42 12.05 2.70
CA LEU A 21 -11.17 11.11 1.61
C LEU A 21 -12.34 10.99 0.62
N ALA A 22 -13.54 11.44 1.00
CA ALA A 22 -14.73 11.36 0.15
C ALA A 22 -14.57 12.15 -1.16
N ASP A 23 -13.97 13.34 -1.11
CA ASP A 23 -13.76 14.19 -2.29
C ASP A 23 -12.78 13.57 -3.30
N LEU A 24 -11.99 12.58 -2.87
CA LEU A 24 -11.05 11.82 -3.69
C LEU A 24 -11.63 10.50 -4.20
N GLY A 25 -12.93 10.25 -3.97
CA GLY A 25 -13.61 9.04 -4.43
C GLY A 25 -13.34 7.79 -3.59
N PHE A 26 -12.82 7.93 -2.37
CA PHE A 26 -12.68 6.78 -1.47
C PHE A 26 -14.03 6.34 -0.89
N HIS A 27 -14.23 5.03 -0.87
CA HIS A 27 -15.32 4.37 -0.17
C HIS A 27 -14.80 3.60 1.04
N LYS A 28 -15.49 3.70 2.17
CA LYS A 28 -15.11 3.07 3.43
C LYS A 28 -15.77 1.70 3.61
N SER A 29 -14.99 0.71 4.03
CA SER A 29 -15.43 -0.60 4.53
C SER A 29 -14.66 -0.96 5.80
N GLY A 30 -15.29 -0.81 6.97
CA GLY A 30 -14.63 -1.05 8.25
C GLY A 30 -13.53 -0.01 8.56
N SER A 31 -12.27 -0.46 8.63
CA SER A 31 -11.07 0.39 8.74
C SER A 31 -10.41 0.70 7.39
N ILE A 32 -10.90 0.09 6.31
CA ILE A 32 -10.32 0.17 4.99
C ILE A 32 -11.06 1.22 4.18
N TYR A 33 -10.30 2.00 3.42
CA TYR A 33 -10.78 2.96 2.46
C TYR A 33 -10.18 2.60 1.10
N THR A 34 -11.01 2.54 0.07
CA THR A 34 -10.56 2.27 -1.29
C THR A 34 -11.15 3.25 -2.28
N ALA A 35 -10.33 3.77 -3.20
CA ALA A 35 -10.78 4.49 -4.38
C ALA A 35 -10.49 3.63 -5.62
N ASP A 36 -11.51 3.31 -6.39
CA ASP A 36 -11.41 2.45 -7.58
C ASP A 36 -11.28 3.29 -8.85
N LEU A 37 -10.14 3.16 -9.52
CA LEU A 37 -9.79 3.87 -10.75
C LEU A 37 -9.77 2.93 -11.97
N GLY A 38 -10.48 1.80 -11.92
CA GLY A 38 -10.62 0.86 -13.03
C GLY A 38 -9.65 -0.31 -12.95
N ASP A 39 -8.39 -0.16 -13.39
CA ASP A 39 -7.37 -1.22 -13.24
C ASP A 39 -6.47 -1.01 -12.01
N VAL A 40 -6.59 0.17 -11.39
CA VAL A 40 -5.85 0.58 -10.20
C VAL A 40 -6.83 0.85 -9.07
N ILE A 41 -6.50 0.38 -7.87
CA ILE A 41 -7.23 0.71 -6.63
C ILE A 41 -6.25 1.38 -5.67
N TRP A 42 -6.59 2.58 -5.22
CA TRP A 42 -5.92 3.18 -4.06
C TRP A 42 -6.51 2.60 -2.79
N PHE A 43 -5.66 2.31 -1.82
CA PHE A 43 -6.01 1.62 -0.59
C PHE A 43 -5.41 2.34 0.60
N ILE A 44 -6.22 2.55 1.64
CA ILE A 44 -5.79 3.01 2.96
C ILE A 44 -6.41 2.08 4.00
N ASP A 45 -5.63 1.67 5.00
CA ASP A 45 -6.13 0.93 6.16
C ASP A 45 -5.71 1.63 7.44
N LEU A 46 -6.72 2.05 8.19
CA LEU A 46 -6.55 2.62 9.52
C LEU A 46 -6.29 1.50 10.53
N GLN A 47 -5.05 1.42 10.99
CA GLN A 47 -4.66 0.48 12.02
C GLN A 47 -4.58 1.17 13.38
N THR A 48 -5.32 0.66 14.36
CA THR A 48 -5.25 1.10 15.76
C THR A 48 -4.64 0.00 16.62
N SER A 49 -3.96 0.35 17.71
CA SER A 49 -3.51 -0.62 18.70
C SER A 49 -4.70 -1.27 19.43
N ASN A 50 -4.54 -2.53 19.85
CA ASN A 50 -5.51 -3.15 20.76
C ASN A 50 -5.43 -2.41 22.10
N CYS A 51 -6.53 -1.75 22.48
CA CYS A 51 -6.59 -0.75 23.53
C CYS A 51 -5.84 -1.05 24.85
N CYS A 52 -5.26 0.03 25.40
CA CYS A 52 -4.98 0.32 26.82
C CYS A 52 -3.80 -0.38 27.51
N ALA A 53 -2.57 -0.14 27.03
CA ALA A 53 -1.47 -0.01 27.99
C ALA A 53 -1.43 1.45 28.49
N GLY A 54 -2.23 1.76 29.52
CA GLY A 54 -2.21 3.07 30.20
C GLY A 54 -2.95 4.22 29.52
N ASP A 55 -4.25 4.05 29.21
CA ASP A 55 -5.16 5.10 28.74
C ASP A 55 -4.85 5.78 27.39
N HIS A 56 -3.98 5.18 26.58
CA HIS A 56 -3.63 5.68 25.25
C HIS A 56 -4.01 4.70 24.14
N VAL A 57 -4.55 5.24 23.03
CA VAL A 57 -4.68 4.53 21.75
C VAL A 57 -3.57 4.99 20.82
N GLN A 58 -2.90 4.04 20.16
CA GLN A 58 -1.98 4.34 19.09
C GLN A 58 -2.63 4.05 17.74
N LEU A 59 -2.32 4.85 16.73
CA LEU A 59 -2.83 4.64 15.37
C LEU A 59 -1.73 4.79 14.33
N THR A 60 -1.94 4.19 13.15
CA THR A 60 -1.16 4.43 11.94
C THR A 60 -2.03 4.23 10.70
N LEU A 61 -1.60 4.76 9.55
CA LEU A 61 -2.24 4.54 8.26
C LEU A 61 -1.31 3.70 7.38
N ASN A 62 -1.74 2.48 7.06
CA ASN A 62 -1.15 1.73 5.96
C ASN A 62 -1.79 2.26 4.66
N CYS A 63 -1.00 2.39 3.60
CA CYS A 63 -1.47 2.84 2.30
C CYS A 63 -0.87 1.96 1.19
N GLY A 64 -1.53 1.89 0.05
CA GLY A 64 -1.04 1.10 -1.07
C GLY A 64 -1.83 1.28 -2.34
N VAL A 65 -1.21 0.84 -3.42
CA VAL A 65 -1.76 0.82 -4.77
C VAL A 65 -1.84 -0.63 -5.21
N TYR A 66 -3.05 -1.09 -5.51
CA TYR A 66 -3.32 -2.41 -6.03
C TYR A 66 -3.56 -2.32 -7.54
N VAL A 67 -2.81 -3.09 -8.33
CA VAL A 67 -3.05 -3.22 -9.76
C VAL A 67 -3.68 -4.57 -10.06
N ARG A 68 -4.86 -4.52 -10.70
CA ARG A 68 -5.62 -5.72 -11.00
C ARG A 68 -4.85 -6.70 -11.87
N GLY A 69 -5.02 -7.99 -11.59
CA GLY A 69 -4.36 -9.07 -12.31
C GLY A 69 -2.85 -9.20 -12.06
N VAL A 70 -2.22 -8.36 -11.23
CA VAL A 70 -0.83 -8.55 -10.79
C VAL A 70 -0.74 -9.67 -9.77
N TRP A 71 -1.50 -9.55 -8.67
CA TRP A 71 -1.47 -10.53 -7.58
C TRP A 71 -1.82 -11.96 -8.05
N PRO A 72 -2.91 -12.20 -8.80
CA PRO A 72 -3.24 -13.52 -9.37
C PRO A 72 -2.13 -14.20 -10.16
N LYS A 73 -1.32 -13.43 -10.89
CA LYS A 73 -0.23 -13.97 -11.72
C LYS A 73 1.03 -14.19 -10.89
N PHE A 74 1.27 -13.31 -9.92
CA PHE A 74 2.42 -13.39 -9.04
C PHE A 74 2.30 -14.53 -8.02
N ALA A 75 1.19 -14.55 -7.27
CA ALA A 75 0.88 -15.63 -6.35
C ALA A 75 0.71 -16.92 -7.15
N ALA A 76 1.62 -17.88 -6.97
CA ALA A 76 1.49 -19.19 -7.60
C ALA A 76 0.10 -19.81 -7.30
N ASN A 77 -0.41 -20.64 -8.21
CA ASN A 77 -1.68 -21.39 -8.10
C ASN A 77 -2.99 -20.63 -8.40
N SER A 78 -3.04 -19.86 -9.50
CA SER A 78 -4.30 -19.32 -10.02
C SER A 78 -5.12 -18.56 -8.97
N ALA A 79 -4.45 -17.76 -8.14
CA ALA A 79 -5.13 -17.00 -7.10
C ALA A 79 -6.22 -16.11 -7.73
N ALA A 80 -7.39 -16.07 -7.09
CA ALA A 80 -8.46 -15.19 -7.54
C ALA A 80 -8.05 -13.71 -7.39
N GLU A 81 -8.71 -12.84 -8.15
CA GLU A 81 -8.62 -11.40 -7.95
C GLU A 81 -9.04 -11.06 -6.51
N ILE A 82 -8.37 -10.08 -5.90
CA ILE A 82 -8.66 -9.68 -4.52
C ILE A 82 -9.72 -8.57 -4.55
N GLU A 83 -10.89 -8.84 -3.96
CA GLU A 83 -11.98 -7.85 -3.89
C GLU A 83 -11.63 -6.67 -2.96
N LEU A 84 -10.95 -6.95 -1.85
CA LEU A 84 -10.53 -5.93 -0.88
C LEU A 84 -9.03 -6.04 -0.62
N PRO A 85 -8.20 -5.17 -1.22
CA PRO A 85 -6.76 -5.20 -1.04
C PRO A 85 -6.35 -5.06 0.43
N ASN A 86 -5.16 -5.56 0.74
CA ASN A 86 -4.46 -5.29 1.99
C ASN A 86 -2.98 -4.99 1.69
N PRO A 87 -2.17 -4.55 2.67
CA PRO A 87 -0.78 -4.15 2.41
C PRO A 87 0.08 -5.23 1.74
N LYS A 88 -0.21 -6.52 1.97
CA LYS A 88 0.55 -7.66 1.40
C LYS A 88 0.16 -7.98 -0.05
N THR A 89 -1.07 -7.66 -0.44
CA THR A 89 -1.56 -7.91 -1.81
C THR A 89 -1.38 -6.72 -2.74
N CYS A 90 -1.12 -5.52 -2.19
CA CYS A 90 -0.85 -4.34 -2.97
C CYS A 90 0.44 -4.48 -3.80
N THR A 91 0.41 -3.88 -4.98
CA THR A 91 1.55 -3.81 -5.89
C THR A 91 2.61 -2.83 -5.38
N VAL A 92 2.15 -1.74 -4.76
CA VAL A 92 2.96 -0.77 -4.03
C VAL A 92 2.33 -0.57 -2.66
N SER A 93 3.09 -0.58 -1.57
CA SER A 93 2.55 -0.26 -0.24
C SER A 93 3.55 0.41 0.67
N ALA A 94 3.05 1.23 1.60
CA ALA A 94 3.84 1.94 2.60
C ALA A 94 3.00 2.23 3.84
N ARG A 95 3.64 2.62 4.93
CA ARG A 95 2.96 3.32 6.02
C ARG A 95 3.09 4.82 5.82
N LEU A 96 2.09 5.59 6.19
CA LEU A 96 2.09 7.04 5.99
C LEU A 96 3.32 7.71 6.63
N GLY A 97 3.71 7.30 7.84
CA GLY A 97 4.93 7.79 8.50
C GLY A 97 6.20 7.57 7.66
N MET A 98 6.25 6.48 6.90
CA MET A 98 7.38 6.15 6.03
C MET A 98 7.45 6.98 4.75
N LEU A 99 6.36 7.66 4.39
CA LEU A 99 6.33 8.60 3.27
C LEU A 99 6.81 10.01 3.67
N THR A 100 7.00 10.26 4.97
CA THR A 100 7.51 11.56 5.45
C THR A 100 9.00 11.74 5.13
N PRO A 101 9.51 12.99 5.08
CA PRO A 101 10.94 13.25 4.92
C PRO A 101 11.82 12.56 5.97
N ASP A 102 11.33 12.47 7.21
CA ASP A 102 12.04 11.85 8.34
C ASP A 102 11.94 10.31 8.32
N ARG A 103 10.96 9.74 7.60
CA ARG A 103 10.79 8.31 7.34
C ARG A 103 10.68 7.46 8.60
N ILE A 104 9.97 7.98 9.59
CA ILE A 104 9.78 7.30 10.87
C ILE A 104 8.46 6.52 10.82
N ASP A 105 8.46 5.29 11.38
CA ASP A 105 7.21 4.56 11.63
C ASP A 105 6.39 5.30 12.69
N ASN A 106 5.63 6.30 12.24
CA ASN A 106 4.87 7.14 13.15
C ASN A 106 3.64 6.38 13.64
N TRP A 107 3.63 6.15 14.95
CA TRP A 107 2.47 5.76 15.73
C TRP A 107 2.07 6.93 16.62
N TRP A 108 0.98 7.61 16.25
CA TRP A 108 0.48 8.74 17.04
C TRP A 108 -0.09 8.19 18.36
N THR A 109 0.45 8.65 19.50
CA THR A 109 0.24 8.02 20.82
C THR A 109 -0.71 8.78 21.76
N SER A 110 -1.23 9.96 21.40
CA SER A 110 -1.85 10.86 22.39
C SER A 110 -3.37 10.91 22.37
N VAL A 111 -4.06 9.79 22.19
CA VAL A 111 -5.51 9.80 22.41
C VAL A 111 -5.76 9.29 23.82
N GLN A 112 -6.01 10.20 24.76
CA GLN A 112 -6.59 9.79 26.03
C GLN A 112 -7.90 9.08 25.74
N CYS A 113 -8.00 7.82 26.18
CA CYS A 113 -9.17 7.00 25.89
C CYS A 113 -10.43 7.74 26.31
N ASP A 114 -10.47 8.39 27.48
CA ASP A 114 -11.66 9.06 28.04
C ASP A 114 -12.27 10.21 27.21
N THR A 115 -11.62 10.62 26.12
CA THR A 115 -12.16 11.61 25.19
C THR A 115 -12.83 10.94 23.98
N GLU A 116 -14.03 11.39 23.63
CA GLU A 116 -14.75 10.88 22.46
C GLU A 116 -14.06 11.29 21.13
N SER A 117 -13.03 12.13 21.16
CA SER A 117 -12.39 12.71 19.98
C SER A 117 -10.87 12.59 20.02
N ILE A 118 -10.25 12.42 18.86
CA ILE A 118 -8.82 12.68 18.69
C ILE A 118 -8.48 14.10 19.16
N ASP A 119 -7.34 14.28 19.84
CA ASP A 119 -6.92 15.61 20.24
C ASP A 119 -6.65 16.48 19.00
N ALA A 120 -6.97 17.77 19.09
CA ALA A 120 -6.93 18.67 17.93
C ALA A 120 -5.53 18.77 17.29
N LYS A 121 -4.47 18.57 18.08
CA LYS A 121 -3.09 18.63 17.58
C LYS A 121 -2.80 17.40 16.72
N THR A 122 -3.06 16.19 17.24
CA THR A 122 -2.86 14.94 16.48
C THR A 122 -3.70 14.94 15.21
N TRP A 123 -4.95 15.42 15.27
CA TRP A 123 -5.77 15.55 14.07
C TRP A 123 -5.19 16.51 13.04
N THR A 124 -4.71 17.67 13.47
CA THR A 124 -4.09 18.67 12.58
C THR A 124 -2.84 18.09 11.89
N GLU A 125 -2.00 17.38 12.64
CA GLU A 125 -0.82 16.70 12.09
C GLU A 125 -1.20 15.58 11.10
N LEU A 126 -2.15 14.70 11.48
CA LEU A 126 -2.61 13.62 10.61
C LEU A 126 -3.23 14.18 9.32
N ARG A 127 -4.04 15.23 9.43
CA ARG A 127 -4.66 15.91 8.29
C ARG A 127 -3.61 16.49 7.34
N SER A 128 -2.63 17.23 7.86
CA SER A 128 -1.53 17.78 7.06
C SER A 128 -0.76 16.66 6.37
N MET A 129 -0.47 15.54 7.04
CA MET A 129 0.19 14.40 6.40
C MET A 129 -0.68 13.73 5.32
N ILE A 130 -2.00 13.70 5.48
CA ILE A 130 -2.89 13.19 4.43
C ILE A 130 -2.86 14.14 3.21
N GLU A 131 -3.06 15.44 3.44
CA GLU A 131 -3.15 16.47 2.39
C GLU A 131 -1.82 16.72 1.67
N GLU A 132 -0.71 16.74 2.38
CA GLU A 132 0.60 17.15 1.85
C GLU A 132 1.48 15.96 1.42
N ILE A 133 1.20 14.74 1.88
CA ILE A 133 2.05 13.57 1.63
C ILE A 133 1.26 12.43 1.01
N LEU A 134 0.18 11.96 1.66
CA LEU A 134 -0.54 10.78 1.21
C LEU A 134 -1.25 11.00 -0.14
N ILE A 135 -1.93 12.13 -0.28
CA ILE A 135 -2.67 12.48 -1.50
C ILE A 135 -1.69 12.66 -2.67
N PRO A 136 -0.64 13.49 -2.57
CA PRO A 136 0.37 13.58 -3.62
C PRO A 136 1.03 12.24 -3.95
N PHE A 137 1.23 11.35 -2.97
CA PHE A 137 1.72 10.00 -3.23
C PHE A 137 0.75 9.23 -4.15
N PHE A 138 -0.55 9.23 -3.86
CA PHE A 138 -1.55 8.56 -4.70
C PHE A 138 -1.68 9.16 -6.10
N GLU A 139 -1.55 10.48 -6.23
CA GLU A 139 -1.65 11.17 -7.52
C GLU A 139 -0.57 10.72 -8.53
N ASN A 140 0.49 10.04 -8.08
CA ASN A 140 1.46 9.40 -8.96
C ASN A 140 0.96 8.10 -9.61
N PHE A 141 -0.25 7.61 -9.30
CA PHE A 141 -0.69 6.25 -9.64
C PHE A 141 -2.14 6.19 -10.14
N HIS A 142 -2.42 6.72 -11.32
CA HIS A 142 -3.77 6.69 -11.90
C HIS A 142 -4.00 5.49 -12.83
N THR A 143 -2.92 4.95 -13.40
CA THR A 143 -2.95 3.87 -14.39
C THR A 143 -1.96 2.76 -14.04
N PRO A 144 -2.14 1.54 -14.59
CA PRO A 144 -1.15 0.48 -14.42
C PRO A 144 0.24 0.89 -14.92
N LEU A 145 0.32 1.71 -15.99
CA LEU A 145 1.58 2.18 -16.54
C LEU A 145 2.34 3.05 -15.53
N ASP A 146 1.67 3.96 -14.82
CA ASP A 146 2.30 4.80 -13.80
C ASP A 146 2.96 3.94 -12.72
N VAL A 147 2.26 2.89 -12.27
CA VAL A 147 2.77 1.93 -11.29
C VAL A 147 3.96 1.16 -11.85
N ALA A 148 3.89 0.68 -13.09
CA ALA A 148 4.99 -0.04 -13.72
C ALA A 148 6.23 0.85 -13.86
N GLU A 149 6.07 2.09 -14.30
CA GLU A 149 7.16 3.06 -14.41
C GLU A 149 7.82 3.30 -13.06
N PHE A 150 7.03 3.56 -12.01
CA PHE A 150 7.54 3.72 -10.64
C PHE A 150 8.34 2.50 -10.16
N LEU A 151 7.86 1.29 -10.43
CA LEU A 151 8.54 0.05 -10.03
C LEU A 151 9.84 -0.20 -10.79
N THR A 152 9.96 0.26 -12.04
CA THR A 152 11.19 0.11 -12.85
C THR A 152 12.29 1.09 -12.49
N ARG A 153 11.95 2.22 -11.87
CA ARG A 153 12.95 3.18 -11.37
C ARG A 153 13.85 2.48 -10.35
N ALA A 154 15.14 2.86 -10.36
CA ALA A 154 15.99 2.45 -9.26
C ALA A 154 15.41 3.00 -7.95
N PRO A 155 15.38 2.21 -6.86
CA PRO A 155 15.02 2.76 -5.56
C PRO A 155 15.93 3.95 -5.31
N ASP A 156 15.33 5.13 -5.20
CA ASP A 156 16.04 6.31 -4.73
C ASP A 156 16.10 6.28 -3.20
N ASP A 157 16.83 7.23 -2.63
CA ASP A 157 16.89 7.36 -1.18
C ASP A 157 15.48 7.50 -0.58
N HIS A 158 14.46 7.95 -1.33
CA HIS A 158 13.08 8.15 -0.87
C HIS A 158 12.20 6.89 -0.91
N SER A 159 12.65 5.81 -1.56
CA SER A 159 11.91 4.56 -1.73
C SER A 159 12.22 3.40 -0.77
N PRO A 160 13.10 3.47 0.26
CA PRO A 160 13.53 2.28 1.01
C PRO A 160 12.46 1.71 1.94
N PHE A 161 11.31 2.39 2.05
CA PHE A 161 10.18 1.97 2.88
C PHE A 161 8.88 1.78 2.07
N ILE A 162 8.99 1.86 0.74
CA ILE A 162 7.89 1.58 -0.19
C ILE A 162 8.07 0.17 -0.73
N TYR A 163 7.20 -0.73 -0.26
CA TYR A 163 7.18 -2.12 -0.67
C TYR A 163 6.65 -2.28 -2.10
N PRO A 164 7.14 -3.28 -2.86
CA PRO A 164 8.17 -4.24 -2.47
C PRO A 164 9.58 -3.62 -2.47
N LEU A 165 10.37 -3.95 -1.44
CA LEU A 165 11.76 -3.44 -1.30
C LEU A 165 12.73 -4.14 -2.23
N ALA A 166 12.55 -5.45 -2.44
CA ALA A 166 13.41 -6.23 -3.31
C ALA A 166 13.23 -5.79 -4.77
N ARG A 167 14.33 -5.36 -5.40
CA ARG A 167 14.36 -4.92 -6.81
C ARG A 167 13.83 -6.00 -7.76
N SER A 168 14.16 -7.26 -7.52
CA SER A 168 13.64 -8.40 -8.29
C SER A 168 12.10 -8.45 -8.28
N ILE A 169 11.47 -8.24 -7.13
CA ILE A 169 10.01 -8.25 -7.01
C ILE A 169 9.38 -7.00 -7.66
N ARG A 170 9.99 -5.82 -7.52
CA ARG A 170 9.53 -4.61 -8.22
C ARG A 170 9.50 -4.82 -9.73
N LEU A 171 10.59 -5.34 -10.28
CA LEU A 171 10.70 -5.63 -11.71
C LEU A 171 9.75 -6.75 -12.16
N ALA A 172 9.51 -7.75 -11.30
CA ALA A 172 8.54 -8.80 -11.58
C ALA A 172 7.11 -8.26 -11.67
N TYR A 173 6.69 -7.41 -10.73
CA TYR A 173 5.39 -6.73 -10.77
C TYR A 173 5.25 -5.86 -12.02
N ALA A 174 6.25 -5.02 -12.32
CA ALA A 174 6.26 -4.22 -13.56
C ALA A 174 6.16 -5.12 -14.81
N GLY A 175 6.90 -6.23 -14.84
CA GLY A 175 6.84 -7.20 -15.94
C GLY A 175 5.44 -7.81 -16.13
N ILE A 176 4.72 -8.10 -15.05
CA ILE A 176 3.32 -8.57 -15.11
C ILE A 176 2.42 -7.45 -15.66
N ILE A 177 2.61 -6.21 -15.23
CA ILE A 177 1.80 -5.09 -15.72
C ILE A 177 1.99 -4.91 -17.23
N TYR A 178 3.23 -4.85 -17.72
CA TYR A 178 3.50 -4.76 -19.15
C TYR A 178 2.94 -5.95 -19.94
N PHE A 179 2.92 -7.15 -19.35
CA PHE A 179 2.25 -8.31 -19.96
C PHE A 179 0.75 -8.07 -20.12
N ASN A 180 0.08 -7.59 -19.07
CA ASN A 180 -1.36 -7.30 -19.09
C ASN A 180 -1.70 -6.17 -20.09
N LEU A 181 -0.79 -5.21 -20.27
CA LEU A 181 -0.91 -4.13 -21.26
C LEU A 181 -0.58 -4.58 -22.71
N GLY A 182 -0.19 -5.83 -22.92
CA GLY A 182 0.13 -6.38 -24.24
C GLY A 182 1.56 -6.10 -24.73
N ASP A 183 2.42 -5.46 -23.94
CA ASP A 183 3.84 -5.28 -24.28
C ASP A 183 4.68 -6.47 -23.80
N ALA A 184 4.58 -7.56 -24.56
CA ALA A 184 5.32 -8.79 -24.29
C ALA A 184 6.85 -8.58 -24.31
N LYS A 185 7.35 -7.60 -25.08
CA LYS A 185 8.78 -7.31 -25.20
C LYS A 185 9.30 -6.66 -23.93
N ALA A 186 8.64 -5.62 -23.43
CA ALA A 186 9.00 -4.97 -22.17
C ALA A 186 8.85 -5.95 -20.99
N SER A 187 7.75 -6.71 -20.96
CA SER A 187 7.49 -7.73 -19.94
C SER A 187 8.62 -8.75 -19.85
N LYS A 188 8.99 -9.37 -20.99
CA LYS A 188 10.06 -10.38 -21.02
C LYS A 188 11.39 -9.82 -20.54
N ARG A 189 11.77 -8.62 -21.01
CA ARG A 189 13.02 -7.95 -20.60
C ARG A 189 13.05 -7.72 -19.08
N LEU A 190 11.97 -7.19 -18.52
CA LEU A 190 11.89 -6.90 -17.08
C LEU A 190 11.94 -8.18 -16.23
N LEU A 191 11.25 -9.24 -16.64
CA LEU A 191 11.27 -10.52 -15.94
C LEU A 191 12.63 -11.22 -16.05
N GLU A 192 13.35 -11.04 -17.15
CA GLU A 192 14.74 -11.50 -17.28
C GLU A 192 15.67 -10.79 -16.31
N THR A 193 15.59 -9.47 -16.23
CA THR A 193 16.34 -8.69 -15.25
C THR A 193 15.95 -9.08 -13.83
N ALA A 194 14.66 -9.25 -13.55
CA ALA A 194 14.16 -9.65 -12.24
C ALA A 194 14.71 -11.01 -11.77
N VAL A 195 14.83 -11.99 -12.68
CA VAL A 195 15.46 -13.29 -12.38
C VAL A 195 16.94 -13.13 -12.05
N ILE A 196 17.66 -12.31 -12.80
CA ILE A 196 19.09 -12.06 -12.53
C ILE A 196 19.26 -11.42 -11.14
N GLU A 197 18.46 -10.39 -10.83
CA GLU A 197 18.46 -9.71 -9.52
C GLU A 197 18.11 -10.68 -8.37
N GLU A 198 17.12 -11.56 -8.58
CA GLU A 198 16.73 -12.60 -7.63
C GLU A 198 17.88 -13.56 -7.36
N LEU A 199 18.47 -14.17 -8.40
CA LEU A 199 19.50 -15.19 -8.25
C LEU A 199 20.82 -14.63 -7.73
N ASN A 200 21.13 -13.35 -8.00
CA ASN A 200 22.27 -12.67 -7.41
C ASN A 200 22.10 -12.44 -5.89
N THR A 201 20.86 -12.22 -5.43
CA THR A 201 20.56 -11.98 -4.02
C THR A 201 20.31 -13.28 -3.25
N PHE A 202 19.61 -14.22 -3.88
CA PHE A 202 19.14 -15.49 -3.33
C PHE A 202 19.27 -16.60 -4.39
N PRO A 203 20.45 -17.25 -4.52
CA PRO A 203 20.73 -18.21 -5.60
C PRO A 203 19.75 -19.39 -5.71
N ASP A 204 19.16 -19.80 -4.58
CA ASP A 204 18.22 -20.93 -4.53
C ASP A 204 16.75 -20.52 -4.69
N SER A 205 16.45 -19.21 -4.82
CA SER A 205 15.07 -18.74 -4.99
C SER A 205 14.48 -19.16 -6.34
N GLN A 206 13.19 -19.48 -6.35
CA GLN A 206 12.45 -19.90 -7.54
C GLN A 206 11.20 -19.02 -7.79
N ILE A 207 11.04 -17.92 -7.06
CA ILE A 207 9.80 -17.11 -7.09
C ILE A 207 9.65 -16.46 -8.47
N VAL A 208 10.64 -15.67 -8.90
CA VAL A 208 10.57 -14.95 -10.18
C VAL A 208 10.87 -15.90 -11.34
N VAL A 209 11.76 -16.88 -11.16
CA VAL A 209 12.03 -17.94 -12.14
C VAL A 209 10.74 -18.69 -12.50
N GLY A 210 9.99 -19.13 -11.49
CA GLY A 210 8.71 -19.81 -11.67
C GLY A 210 7.67 -18.90 -12.32
N LEU A 211 7.61 -17.63 -11.93
CA LEU A 211 6.71 -16.64 -12.53
C LEU A 211 6.96 -16.48 -14.04
N LYS A 212 8.22 -16.24 -14.44
CA LYS A 212 8.59 -16.06 -15.85
C LYS A 212 8.18 -17.28 -16.67
N SER A 213 8.47 -18.48 -16.18
CA SER A 213 8.09 -19.73 -16.84
C SER A 213 6.58 -19.84 -17.02
N ARG A 214 5.78 -19.52 -16.00
CA ARG A 214 4.30 -19.58 -16.11
C ARG A 214 3.73 -18.56 -17.09
N LEU A 215 4.26 -17.33 -17.14
CA LEU A 215 3.73 -16.28 -18.01
C LEU A 215 4.00 -16.54 -19.49
N PHE A 216 5.12 -17.18 -19.82
CA PHE A 216 5.54 -17.40 -21.20
C PHE A 216 5.59 -18.88 -21.61
N ALA A 217 5.04 -19.79 -20.80
CA ALA A 217 4.79 -21.16 -21.22
C ALA A 217 3.62 -21.19 -22.21
N ARG A 218 3.93 -20.92 -23.48
CA ARG A 218 3.09 -21.16 -24.66
C ARG A 218 3.97 -21.63 -25.80
#